data_AF-A0A658KA65-F1
#
_entry.id   AF-A0A658KA65-F1
#
_cell.length_a   1.000
_cell.length_b   1.000
_cell.length_c   1.000
_cell.angle_alpha   90.00
_cell.angle_beta   90.00
_cell.angle_gamma   90.00
#
_symmetry.space_group_name_H-M   'P 1'
#
loop_
_entity.id
_entity.type
_entity.pdbx_description
1 polymer ?
#
loop_
_entity_poly.entity_id
_entity_poly.type
_entity_poly.pdbx_seq_one_letter_code
_entity_poly.pdbx_strand_id
1 'polypeptide(L)'
;MLILLFLYFGLIALGNAISNRASAAKACALLAIVGVVNIPIIKYSVEWWNTLHQGATFSLTEKPAMPAEMWLPLLFTVLGFYCFFGVVLLLRMRLEVLRRESRTQWVKAEVLRSLGQTPEPSEGRS
;
A
#
# COMPACT_ATOMS: atom_id res chain seq x y z
N MET A 1 4.32 14.41 -13.54
CA MET A 1 4.21 13.71 -12.24
C MET A 1 3.66 14.59 -11.09
N LEU A 2 2.96 15.70 -11.38
CA LEU A 2 2.30 16.51 -10.34
C LEU A 2 0.87 16.03 -10.03
N ILE A 3 0.15 15.55 -11.04
CA ILE A 3 -1.21 15.01 -10.88
C ILE A 3 -1.23 13.82 -9.91
N LEU A 4 -0.28 12.87 -10.04
CA LEU A 4 -0.13 11.79 -9.05
C LEU A 4 0.17 12.31 -7.65
N LEU A 5 1.03 13.32 -7.54
CA LEU A 5 1.40 13.91 -6.26
C LEU A 5 0.18 14.54 -5.57
N PHE A 6 -0.63 15.31 -6.30
CA PHE A 6 -1.86 15.87 -5.77
C PHE A 6 -2.89 14.80 -5.44
N LEU A 7 -2.96 13.72 -6.21
CA LEU A 7 -3.83 12.59 -5.88
C LEU A 7 -3.41 11.90 -4.58
N TYR A 8 -2.11 11.73 -4.37
CA TYR A 8 -1.56 11.15 -3.15
C TYR A 8 -1.81 12.04 -1.92
N PHE A 9 -1.50 13.33 -2.03
CA PHE A 9 -1.82 14.29 -0.95
C PHE A 9 -3.31 14.43 -0.72
N GLY A 10 -4.13 14.40 -1.77
CA GLY A 10 -5.58 14.38 -1.67
C GLY A 10 -6.08 13.19 -0.86
N LEU A 11 -5.53 11.99 -1.09
CA LEU A 11 -5.87 10.78 -0.34
C LEU A 11 -5.52 10.92 1.15
N ILE A 12 -4.32 11.40 1.47
CA ILE A 12 -3.87 11.60 2.85
C ILE A 12 -4.69 12.68 3.55
N ALA A 13 -4.89 13.82 2.88
CA ALA A 13 -5.64 14.94 3.44
C ALA A 13 -7.10 14.55 3.70
N LEU A 14 -7.74 13.87 2.74
CA LEU A 14 -9.14 13.43 2.86
C LEU A 14 -9.33 12.42 3.99
N GLY A 15 -8.39 11.48 4.14
CA GLY A 15 -8.41 10.52 5.25
C GLY A 15 -8.27 11.17 6.63
N ASN A 16 -7.51 12.26 6.73
CA ASN A 16 -7.30 12.98 7.99
C ASN A 16 -8.38 14.05 8.27
N ALA A 17 -9.03 14.59 7.24
CA ALA A 17 -10.04 15.64 7.39
C ALA A 17 -11.39 15.13 7.93
N ILE A 18 -11.69 13.83 7.76
CA ILE A 18 -12.96 13.24 8.17
C ILE A 18 -12.81 12.51 9.50
N SER A 19 -13.47 12.99 10.56
CA SER A 19 -13.42 12.39 11.90
C SER A 19 -14.10 11.01 11.97
N ASN A 20 -15.18 10.80 11.22
CA ASN A 20 -15.85 9.50 11.16
C ASN A 20 -15.06 8.55 10.26
N ARG A 21 -14.41 7.56 10.88
CA ARG A 21 -13.56 6.57 10.23
C ARG A 21 -14.24 5.79 9.09
N ALA A 22 -15.53 5.44 9.24
CA ALA A 22 -16.25 4.70 8.21
C ALA A 22 -16.51 5.58 6.98
N SER A 23 -16.89 6.84 7.19
CA SER A 23 -17.06 7.81 6.11
C SER A 23 -15.73 8.17 5.44
N ALA A 24 -14.67 8.35 6.22
CA ALA A 24 -13.32 8.59 5.72
C ALA A 24 -12.85 7.45 4.80
N ALA A 25 -13.06 6.20 5.22
CA ALA A 25 -12.71 5.03 4.43
C ALA A 25 -13.47 4.98 3.08
N LYS A 26 -14.78 5.26 3.08
CA LYS A 26 -15.58 5.31 1.85
C LYS A 26 -15.11 6.41 0.90
N ALA A 27 -14.83 7.61 1.43
CA ALA A 27 -14.36 8.74 0.64
C ALA A 27 -12.97 8.46 0.04
N CYS A 28 -12.05 7.89 0.84
CA CYS A 28 -10.73 7.47 0.36
C CYS A 28 -10.82 6.36 -0.68
N ALA A 29 -11.74 5.41 -0.54
CA ALA A 29 -11.95 4.34 -1.52
C ALA A 29 -12.39 4.89 -2.88
N LEU A 30 -13.34 5.84 -2.89
CA LEU A 30 -13.77 6.51 -4.13
C LEU A 30 -12.60 7.24 -4.80
N LEU A 31 -11.83 8.01 -4.03
CA LEU A 31 -10.67 8.74 -4.56
C LEU A 31 -9.59 7.79 -5.07
N ALA A 32 -9.36 6.66 -4.41
CA ALA A 32 -8.42 5.64 -4.86
C ALA A 32 -8.85 5.02 -6.20
N ILE A 33 -10.14 4.74 -6.40
CA ILE A 33 -10.68 4.25 -7.68
C ILE A 33 -10.41 5.26 -8.80
N VAL A 34 -10.69 6.54 -8.56
CA VAL A 34 -10.38 7.61 -9.53
C VAL A 34 -8.88 7.65 -9.84
N GLY A 35 -8.02 7.46 -8.83
CA GLY A 35 -6.58 7.35 -9.01
C GLY A 35 -6.14 6.17 -9.86
N VAL A 36 -6.78 5.00 -9.72
CA VAL A 36 -6.49 3.83 -10.56
C VAL A 36 -6.81 4.12 -12.02
N VAL A 37 -7.93 4.78 -12.30
CA VAL A 37 -8.31 5.20 -13.67
C VAL A 37 -7.31 6.20 -14.25
N ASN A 38 -6.62 6.99 -13.41
CA ASN A 38 -5.60 7.94 -13.85
C ASN A 38 -4.31 7.27 -14.36
N ILE A 39 -3.99 6.05 -13.89
CA ILE A 39 -2.78 5.31 -14.31
C ILE A 39 -2.74 5.05 -15.83
N PRO A 40 -3.76 4.43 -16.47
CA PRO A 40 -3.74 4.21 -17.91
C PRO A 40 -3.73 5.53 -18.69
N ILE A 41 -4.43 6.56 -18.22
CA ILE A 41 -4.42 7.88 -18.84
C ILE A 41 -2.99 8.41 -18.91
N ILE A 42 -2.22 8.32 -17.83
CA ILE A 42 -0.83 8.80 -17.80
C ILE A 42 0.09 7.93 -18.63
N LYS A 43 -0.08 6.60 -18.56
CA LYS A 43 0.70 5.64 -19.36
C LYS A 43 0.57 5.93 -20.86
N TYR A 44 -0.65 6.16 -21.33
CA TYR A 44 -0.92 6.39 -22.76
C TYR A 44 -0.89 7.87 -23.16
N SER A 45 -0.84 8.80 -22.21
CA SER A 45 -0.76 10.24 -22.52
C SER A 45 0.43 10.61 -23.41
N VAL A 46 1.53 9.87 -23.32
CA VAL A 46 2.73 10.06 -24.15
C VAL A 46 2.54 9.59 -25.59
N GLU A 47 1.61 8.66 -25.83
CA GLU A 47 1.25 8.21 -27.17
C GLU A 47 0.22 9.18 -27.79
N TRP A 48 -0.67 9.76 -26.97
CA TRP A 48 -1.77 10.60 -27.43
C TRP A 48 -1.39 12.07 -27.67
N TRP A 49 -0.53 12.67 -26.84
CA TRP A 49 -0.39 14.14 -26.79
C TRP A 49 0.93 14.70 -27.32
N ASN A 50 1.94 13.86 -27.58
CA ASN A 50 3.13 14.08 -28.43
C ASN A 50 4.09 12.92 -28.14
N THR A 51 4.44 12.15 -29.17
CA THR A 51 5.32 10.98 -29.04
C THR A 51 6.69 11.42 -28.52
N LEU A 52 7.09 10.89 -27.35
CA LEU A 52 8.47 11.03 -26.88
C LEU A 52 9.42 10.46 -27.95
N HIS A 53 10.50 11.17 -28.24
CA HIS A 53 11.48 10.78 -29.27
C HIS A 53 12.15 9.41 -28.99
N GLN A 54 12.04 8.89 -27.77
CA GLN A 54 12.38 7.51 -27.44
C GLN A 54 11.14 6.78 -26.92
N GLY A 55 10.73 5.74 -27.67
CA GLY A 55 9.69 4.81 -27.27
C GLY A 55 10.06 4.03 -26.00
N ALA A 56 9.06 3.41 -25.36
CA ALA A 56 9.26 2.64 -24.14
C ALA A 56 10.22 1.45 -24.39
N THR A 57 11.30 1.38 -23.61
CA THR A 57 12.34 0.33 -23.71
C THR A 57 11.88 -1.02 -23.15
N PHE A 58 10.74 -1.06 -22.44
CA PHE A 58 10.13 -2.28 -21.92
C PHE A 58 8.99 -2.74 -22.84
N SER A 59 9.34 -3.54 -23.86
CA SER A 59 8.37 -4.37 -24.58
C SER A 59 8.26 -5.72 -23.87
N LEU A 60 7.07 -6.08 -23.37
CA LEU A 60 6.84 -7.37 -22.70
C LEU A 60 6.94 -8.57 -23.66
N THR A 61 6.93 -8.33 -24.97
CA THR A 61 6.81 -9.34 -26.02
C THR A 61 8.10 -9.58 -26.80
N GLU A 62 9.17 -8.83 -26.54
CA GLU A 62 10.45 -9.00 -27.21
C GLU A 62 11.60 -9.26 -26.23
N LYS A 63 12.65 -9.92 -26.74
CA LYS A 63 13.86 -10.30 -26.00
C LYS A 63 14.38 -9.10 -25.20
N PRO A 64 14.76 -9.24 -23.92
CA PRO A 64 15.23 -8.11 -23.12
C PRO A 64 16.38 -7.42 -23.86
N ALA A 65 16.19 -6.16 -24.24
CA ALA A 65 17.23 -5.38 -24.93
C ALA A 65 18.42 -5.04 -24.00
N MET A 66 18.33 -5.39 -22.70
CA MET A 66 19.37 -5.13 -21.71
C MET A 66 20.30 -6.36 -21.49
N PRO A 67 21.62 -6.14 -21.43
CA PRO A 67 22.58 -7.15 -20.98
C PRO A 67 22.25 -7.73 -19.61
N ALA A 68 22.68 -8.98 -19.37
CA ALA A 68 22.46 -9.69 -18.11
C ALA A 68 22.98 -8.93 -16.89
N GLU A 69 24.10 -8.24 -17.07
CA GLU A 69 24.75 -7.41 -16.04
C GLU A 69 23.87 -6.25 -15.54
N MET A 70 22.87 -5.81 -16.32
CA MET A 70 21.99 -4.69 -15.96
C MET A 70 20.65 -5.16 -15.41
N TRP A 71 20.02 -6.19 -16.01
CA TRP A 71 18.70 -6.62 -15.57
C TRP A 71 18.74 -7.47 -14.28
N LEU A 72 19.85 -8.18 -14.00
CA LEU A 72 20.00 -8.96 -12.76
C LEU A 72 19.97 -8.08 -11.50
N PRO A 73 20.82 -7.03 -11.37
CA PRO A 73 20.73 -6.11 -10.24
C PRO A 73 19.36 -5.43 -10.13
N LEU A 74 18.76 -5.07 -11.27
CA LEU A 74 17.41 -4.50 -11.30
C LEU A 74 16.38 -5.48 -10.72
N LEU A 75 16.42 -6.75 -11.12
CA LEU A 75 15.49 -7.76 -10.62
C LEU A 75 15.66 -7.95 -9.10
N PHE A 76 16.88 -8.10 -8.60
CA PHE A 76 17.12 -8.28 -7.17
C PHE A 76 16.69 -7.07 -6.35
N THR A 77 16.96 -5.86 -6.82
CA THR A 77 16.54 -4.63 -6.12
C THR A 77 15.03 -4.45 -6.15
N VAL A 78 14.37 -4.72 -7.28
CA VAL A 78 12.90 -4.70 -7.39
C VAL A 78 12.27 -5.74 -6.47
N LEU A 79 12.69 -7.01 -6.54
CA LEU A 79 12.17 -8.07 -5.68
C LEU A 79 12.43 -7.76 -4.20
N GLY A 80 13.64 -7.35 -3.85
CA GLY A 80 14.00 -6.97 -2.49
C GLY A 80 13.13 -5.82 -1.96
N PHE A 81 12.87 -4.80 -2.78
CA PHE A 81 12.00 -3.69 -2.42
C PHE A 81 10.53 -4.12 -2.26
N TYR A 82 10.01 -4.98 -3.13
CA TYR A 82 8.65 -5.52 -3.00
C TYR A 82 8.50 -6.42 -1.76
N CYS A 83 9.50 -7.25 -1.47
CA CYS A 83 9.52 -8.06 -0.25
C CYS A 83 9.56 -7.17 1.00
N PHE A 84 10.44 -6.16 1.01
CA PHE A 84 10.53 -5.19 2.11
C PHE A 84 9.20 -4.43 2.29
N PHE A 85 8.63 -3.93 1.20
CA PHE A 85 7.32 -3.28 1.19
C PHE A 85 6.24 -4.22 1.75
N GLY A 86 6.22 -5.48 1.32
CA GLY A 86 5.29 -6.50 1.80
C GLY A 86 5.40 -6.73 3.31
N VAL A 87 6.62 -6.85 3.84
CA VAL A 87 6.84 -6.99 5.29
C VAL A 87 6.33 -5.77 6.04
N VAL A 88 6.70 -4.56 5.61
CA VAL A 88 6.25 -3.31 6.24
C VAL A 88 4.73 -3.18 6.18
N LEU A 89 4.12 -3.54 5.04
CA LEU A 89 2.68 -3.52 4.85
C LEU A 89 1.97 -4.46 5.82
N LEU A 90 2.44 -5.71 5.95
CA LEU A 90 1.88 -6.70 6.87
C LEU A 90 2.02 -6.25 8.33
N LEU A 91 3.17 -5.70 8.72
CA LEU A 91 3.37 -5.13 10.06
C LEU A 91 2.40 -3.98 10.34
N ARG A 92 2.22 -3.07 9.37
CA ARG A 92 1.26 -1.96 9.49
C ARG A 92 -0.19 -2.45 9.58
N MET A 93 -0.57 -3.43 8.77
CA MET A 93 -1.88 -4.07 8.84
C MET A 93 -2.12 -4.72 10.21
N ARG A 94 -1.13 -5.43 10.76
CA ARG A 94 -1.23 -6.02 12.10
C ARG A 94 -1.50 -4.97 13.18
N LEU A 95 -0.74 -3.85 13.16
CA LEU A 95 -0.95 -2.74 14.10
C LEU A 95 -2.33 -2.11 13.95
N GLU A 96 -2.80 -1.97 12.71
CA GLU A 96 -4.11 -1.42 12.39
C GLU A 96 -5.25 -2.33 12.90
N VAL A 97 -5.12 -3.65 12.77
CA VAL A 97 -6.05 -4.63 13.34
C VAL A 97 -6.05 -4.56 14.87
N LEU A 98 -4.88 -4.56 15.51
CA LEU A 98 -4.77 -4.41 16.98
C LEU A 98 -5.42 -3.11 17.47
N ARG A 99 -5.25 -2.02 16.74
CA ARG A 99 -5.86 -0.73 17.09
C ARG A 99 -7.39 -0.78 16.99
N ARG A 100 -7.93 -1.40 15.93
CA ARG A 100 -9.38 -1.58 15.74
C ARG A 100 -9.99 -2.47 16.82
N GLU A 101 -9.32 -3.56 17.15
CA GLU A 101 -9.75 -4.59 18.09
C GLU A 101 -9.26 -4.34 19.52
N SER A 102 -8.75 -3.13 19.82
CA SER A 102 -8.16 -2.79 21.12
C SER A 102 -9.11 -2.96 22.32
N ARG A 103 -10.42 -2.99 22.09
CA ARG A 103 -11.45 -3.18 23.13
C ARG A 103 -11.76 -4.66 23.40
N THR A 104 -11.35 -5.55 22.50
CA THR A 104 -11.67 -6.98 22.52
C THR A 104 -10.77 -7.71 23.51
N GLN A 105 -11.31 -8.71 24.23
CA GLN A 105 -10.58 -9.39 25.32
C GLN A 105 -9.30 -10.09 24.82
N TRP A 106 -9.33 -10.63 23.60
CA TRP A 106 -8.17 -11.31 23.01
C TRP A 106 -6.99 -10.35 22.76
N VAL A 107 -7.23 -9.10 22.37
CA VAL A 107 -6.16 -8.11 22.18
C VAL A 107 -5.54 -7.73 23.51
N LYS A 108 -6.35 -7.53 24.55
CA LYS A 108 -5.85 -7.25 25.90
C LYS A 108 -4.97 -8.39 26.41
N ALA A 109 -5.42 -9.64 26.24
CA ALA A 109 -4.65 -10.81 26.60
C ALA A 109 -3.33 -10.92 25.82
N GLU A 110 -3.34 -10.64 24.52
CA GLU A 110 -2.15 -10.68 23.67
C GLU A 110 -1.15 -9.56 24.03
N VAL A 111 -1.62 -8.36 24.36
CA VAL A 111 -0.78 -7.26 24.84
C VAL A 111 -0.18 -7.61 26.20
N LEU A 112 -0.96 -8.13 27.15
CA LEU A 112 -0.45 -8.58 28.45
C LEU A 112 0.61 -9.67 28.30
N ARG A 113 0.36 -10.65 27.42
CA ARG A 113 1.33 -11.70 27.08
C ARG A 113 2.63 -11.12 26.52
N SER A 114 2.54 -10.11 25.66
CA SER A 114 3.73 -9.43 25.11
C SER A 114 4.53 -8.63 26.16
N LEU A 115 3.89 -8.23 27.25
CA LEU A 115 4.52 -7.58 28.42
C LEU A 115 5.08 -8.59 29.44
N GLY A 116 5.02 -9.90 29.16
CA GLY A 116 5.47 -10.95 30.06
C GLY A 116 4.51 -11.23 31.22
N GLN A 117 3.27 -10.71 31.16
CA GLN A 117 2.23 -10.96 32.16
C GLN A 117 1.28 -12.04 31.62
N THR A 118 1.11 -13.14 32.37
CA THR A 118 0.10 -14.14 32.04
C THR A 118 -1.28 -13.56 32.30
N PRO A 119 -2.19 -13.56 31.31
CA PRO A 119 -3.57 -13.16 31.54
C PRO A 119 -4.19 -14.12 32.57
N GLU A 120 -4.69 -13.58 33.68
CA GLU A 120 -5.51 -14.32 34.66
C GLU A 120 -6.59 -15.10 33.89
N PRO A 121 -6.74 -16.41 34.13
CA PRO A 121 -7.77 -17.19 33.47
C PRO A 121 -9.12 -16.58 33.85
N SER A 122 -9.88 -16.13 32.85
CA SER A 122 -11.24 -15.68 33.08
C SER A 122 -12.02 -16.88 33.64
N GLU A 123 -12.25 -16.89 34.96
CA GLU A 123 -13.16 -17.83 35.60
C GLU A 123 -14.45 -17.88 34.80
N GLY A 124 -14.84 -19.11 34.45
CA GLY A 124 -15.96 -19.40 33.58
C GLY A 124 -17.21 -18.66 34.02
N ARG A 125 -17.80 -17.90 33.10
CA ARG A 125 -19.21 -17.56 33.21
C ARG A 125 -20.01 -18.73 32.68
N SER A 126 -20.48 -19.55 33.63
CA SER A 126 -21.70 -20.35 33.54
C SER A 126 -22.90 -19.47 33.17
#